data_AF-A0A480A3G8-F1
#
_entry.id   AF-A0A480A3G8-F1
#
_cell.length_a   1.000
_cell.length_b   1.000
_cell.length_c   1.000
_cell.angle_alpha   90.00
_cell.angle_beta   90.00
_cell.angle_gamma   90.00
#
_symmetry.space_group_name_H-M   'P 1'
#
loop_
_entity.id
_entity.type
_entity.pdbx_description
1 polymer ?
#
loop_
_entity_poly.entity_id
_entity_poly.type
_entity_poly.pdbx_seq_one_letter_code
_entity_poly.pdbx_strand_id
1 'polypeptide(L)' 'MPAKNHLSQEQRENLLKHLKEQDNPYVKEKILILLLMNDGKTY' A
#
# COMPACT_ATOMS: atom_id res chain seq x y z
N MET A 1 -0.21 -14.85 -8.56
CA MET A 1 0.87 -13.91 -8.20
C MET A 1 0.33 -12.50 -8.37
N PRO A 2 0.40 -11.60 -7.37
CA PRO A 2 -0.05 -10.23 -7.56
C PRO A 2 0.77 -9.57 -8.67
N ALA A 3 0.10 -8.83 -9.56
CA ALA A 3 0.77 -8.12 -10.64
C ALA A 3 1.65 -7.01 -10.04
N LYS A 4 2.95 -7.03 -10.36
CA LYS A 4 3.88 -5.96 -10.00
C LYS A 4 3.42 -4.64 -10.62
N ASN A 5 3.58 -3.53 -9.89
CA ASN A 5 3.28 -2.17 -10.38
C ASN A 5 1.85 -1.96 -10.87
N HIS A 6 0.86 -2.52 -10.17
CA HIS A 6 -0.55 -2.30 -10.51
C HIS A 6 -1.09 -0.95 -10.00
N LEU A 7 -0.38 -0.28 -9.09
CA LEU A 7 -0.68 1.09 -8.67
C LEU A 7 0.04 2.09 -9.57
N SER A 8 -0.65 3.17 -9.94
CA SER A 8 0.01 4.34 -10.50
C SER A 8 0.92 5.02 -9.47
N GLN A 9 1.84 5.87 -9.94
CA GLN A 9 2.69 6.65 -9.05
C GLN A 9 1.86 7.50 -8.07
N GLU A 10 0.79 8.15 -8.57
CA GLU A 10 -0.12 8.96 -7.76
C GLU A 10 -0.83 8.13 -6.69
N GLN A 11 -1.34 6.94 -7.04
CA GLN A 11 -1.98 6.05 -6.08
C GLN A 11 -1.01 5.61 -4.99
N ARG A 12 0.23 5.28 -5.35
CA ARG A 12 1.28 4.91 -4.40
C ARG A 12 1.63 6.06 -3.46
N GLU A 13 1.80 7.27 -3.98
CA GLU A 13 2.11 8.46 -3.17
C GLU A 13 0.96 8.79 -2.20
N ASN A 14 -0.29 8.71 -2.66
CA ASN A 14 -1.46 8.89 -1.81
C ASN A 14 -1.53 7.85 -0.69
N LEU A 15 -1.28 6.57 -0.98
CA LEU A 15 -1.25 5.51 0.03
C LEU A 15 -0.11 5.73 1.05
N LEU A 16 1.08 6.14 0.61
CA LEU A 16 2.19 6.45 1.52
C LEU A 16 1.89 7.64 2.43
N LYS A 17 1.20 8.67 1.92
CA LYS A 17 0.74 9.80 2.73
C LYS A 17 -0.27 9.34 3.78
N HIS A 18 -1.31 8.60 3.36
CA HIS A 18 -2.31 8.06 4.28
C HIS A 18 -1.70 7.12 5.32
N LEU A 19 -0.70 6.31 4.96
CA LEU A 19 -0.02 5.42 5.90
C LEU A 19 0.64 6.19 7.07
N LYS A 20 1.17 7.39 6.81
CA LYS A 20 1.81 8.24 7.82
C LYS A 20 0.80 8.94 8.72
N GLU A 21 -0.34 9.34 8.15
CA GLU A 21 -1.39 10.12 8.84
C GLU A 21 -2.41 9.23 9.56
N GLN A 22 -2.45 7.93 9.26
CA GLN A 22 -3.49 7.04 9.77
C GLN A 22 -3.12 6.42 11.13
N ASP A 23 -3.95 6.72 12.14
CA ASP A 23 -3.83 6.23 13.51
C ASP A 23 -4.47 4.86 13.71
N ASN A 24 -5.48 4.50 12.90
CA ASN A 24 -6.15 3.21 13.02
C ASN A 24 -5.22 2.07 12.54
N PRO A 25 -4.79 1.15 13.44
CA PRO A 25 -3.84 0.09 13.09
C PRO A 25 -4.36 -0.85 12.00
N TYR A 26 -5.67 -1.13 11.99
CA TYR A 26 -6.29 -2.01 11.00
C TYR A 26 -6.23 -1.39 9.60
N VAL A 27 -6.51 -0.09 9.47
CA VAL A 27 -6.42 0.61 8.18
C VAL A 27 -4.96 0.69 7.72
N LYS A 28 -4.04 0.96 8.66
CA LYS A 28 -2.60 1.01 8.40
C LYS A 28 -2.07 -0.32 7.83
N GLU A 29 -2.50 -1.44 8.42
CA GLU A 29 -2.17 -2.78 7.95
C GLU A 29 -2.67 -3.03 6.52
N LYS A 30 -3.92 -2.63 6.20
CA LYS A 30 -4.46 -2.76 4.84
C LYS A 30 -3.67 -1.95 3.81
N ILE A 31 -3.27 -0.72 4.15
CA ILE A 31 -2.44 0.12 3.27
C ILE A 31 -1.07 -0.53 3.05
N LEU A 32 -0.46 -1.07 4.11
CA LEU A 32 0.83 -1.75 4.02
C LEU A 32 0.75 -3.00 3.15
N ILE A 33 -0.34 -3.77 3.27
CA ILE A 33 -0.63 -4.88 2.38
C ILE A 33 -0.68 -4.37 0.93
N LEU A 34 -1.56 -3.44 0.58
CA LEU A 34 -1.65 -2.92 -0.79
C LEU A 34 -0.29 -2.49 -1.39
N LEU A 35 0.55 -1.80 -0.61
CA LEU A 35 1.89 -1.39 -1.04
C LEU A 35 2.83 -2.58 -1.27
N LEU A 36 2.83 -3.58 -0.40
CA LEU A 36 3.65 -4.78 -0.55
C LEU A 36 3.19 -5.64 -1.74
N MET A 37 1.88 -5.73 -2.01
CA MET A 37 1.35 -6.41 -3.21
C MET A 37 1.85 -5.71 -4.47
N ASN A 38 1.88 -4.37 -4.46
CA ASN A 38 2.36 -3.56 -5.57
C ASN A 38 3.84 -3.81 -5.86
N ASP A 39 4.65 -4.00 -4.82
CA ASP A 39 6.07 -4.37 -4.94
C ASP A 39 6.28 -5.84 -5.36
N GLY A 40 5.19 -6.61 -5.52
CA GLY A 40 5.24 -8.03 -5.84
C GLY A 40 5.71 -8.90 -4.67
N LYS A 41 5.63 -8.39 -3.45
CA LYS A 41 5.92 -9.14 -2.23
C LYS A 41 4.64 -9.84 -1.76
N THR A 42 4.77 -11.12 -1.43
CA THR A 42 3.72 -11.87 -0.72
C THR A 42 4.05 -11.89 0.76
N TYR A 43 3.04 -11.69 1.59
CA TYR A 43 3.08 -11.94 3.05
C TYR A 43 3.04 -13.43 3.31
#